data_AF-A0A7V2TUY0-F1
#
_entry.id   AF-A0A7V2TUY0-F1
#
_cell.length_a   1.000
_cell.length_b   1.000
_cell.length_c   1.000
_cell.angle_alpha   90.00
_cell.angle_beta   90.00
_cell.angle_gamma   90.00
#
_symmetry.space_group_name_H-M   'P 1'
#
loop_
_entity.id
_entity.type
_entity.pdbx_description
1 polymer ?
#
loop_
_entity_poly.entity_id
_entity_poly.type
_entity_poly.pdbx_seq_one_letter_code
_entity_poly.pdbx_strand_id
1 'polypeptide(L)'
;MIEIRWHARGGQGGFTGAKLLGLAASVFGGHYAQAFPSFGPERRGAPVLGFTRVDSRPITDHSQVYACDYVVVLDETLLETVDVTKGLKEGGTLLINTRRAPEAFSFKGNFRLVTVDASAIAQEEMGRASGFWWSPDSRWIAFEEVDETHIPIYRIVHQGKSSTGDGAQEDHRYPFAGQANARVRLGVVPFEGGEPVWMDLGEEQDIYLAR
;
A
#
# COMPACT_ATOMS: atom_id res chain seq x y z
N MET A 1 26.40 -6.96 1.42
CA MET A 1 25.22 -6.18 1.03
C MET A 1 23.95 -6.99 1.21
N ILE A 2 22.97 -6.42 1.93
CA ILE A 2 21.59 -6.89 2.00
C ILE A 2 20.78 -6.08 1.00
N GLU A 3 19.96 -6.75 0.21
CA GLU A 3 19.11 -6.12 -0.81
C GLU A 3 17.64 -6.49 -0.58
N ILE A 4 16.79 -5.46 -0.59
CA ILE A 4 15.37 -5.55 -0.24
C ILE A 4 14.57 -4.94 -1.38
N ARG A 5 13.54 -5.66 -1.84
CA ARG A 5 12.60 -5.19 -2.85
C ARG A 5 11.21 -5.05 -2.25
N TRP A 6 10.65 -3.87 -2.40
CA TRP A 6 9.33 -3.48 -1.91
C TRP A 6 8.34 -3.46 -3.07
N HIS A 7 7.20 -4.11 -2.89
CA HIS A 7 6.07 -4.11 -3.80
C HIS A 7 4.90 -3.42 -3.10
N ALA A 8 4.38 -2.36 -3.71
CA ALA A 8 3.23 -1.62 -3.20
C ALA A 8 2.40 -1.06 -4.35
N ARG A 9 1.18 -0.60 -4.07
CA ARG A 9 0.43 0.26 -5.00
C ARG A 9 0.79 1.73 -4.77
N GLY A 10 0.66 2.55 -5.81
CA GLY A 10 0.78 3.99 -5.70
C GLY A 10 -0.10 4.56 -4.58
N GLY A 11 0.49 5.26 -3.61
CA GLY A 11 -0.18 5.82 -2.43
C GLY A 11 -0.16 4.96 -1.15
N GLN A 12 0.40 3.74 -1.18
CA GLN A 12 0.52 2.88 0.02
C GLN A 12 1.81 3.08 0.82
N GLY A 13 2.70 3.98 0.40
CA GLY A 13 3.93 4.28 1.13
C GLY A 13 5.05 3.25 0.97
N GLY A 14 5.02 2.37 -0.04
CA GLY A 14 6.10 1.39 -0.27
C GLY A 14 7.49 2.01 -0.41
N PHE A 15 7.62 3.11 -1.17
CA PHE A 15 8.90 3.82 -1.27
C PHE A 15 9.26 4.58 0.01
N THR A 16 8.27 5.09 0.74
CA THR A 16 8.47 5.72 2.06
C THR A 16 9.08 4.71 3.03
N GLY A 17 8.53 3.48 3.11
CA GLY A 17 9.08 2.39 3.93
C GLY A 17 10.52 2.04 3.54
N ALA A 18 10.80 1.92 2.24
CA ALA A 18 12.14 1.66 1.74
C ALA A 18 13.17 2.74 2.17
N LYS A 19 12.76 4.01 2.11
CA LYS A 19 13.58 5.15 2.51
C LYS A 19 13.78 5.20 4.03
N LEU A 20 12.73 4.99 4.81
CA LEU A 20 12.81 4.98 6.28
C LEU A 20 13.71 3.86 6.79
N LEU A 21 13.64 2.66 6.20
CA LEU A 21 14.54 1.56 6.56
C LEU A 21 16.01 1.92 6.25
N GLY A 22 16.27 2.49 5.08
CA GLY A 22 17.62 2.92 4.71
C GLY A 22 18.16 4.01 5.65
N LEU A 23 17.33 5.00 5.99
CA LEU A 23 17.67 6.04 6.96
C LEU A 23 17.93 5.47 8.35
N ALA A 24 17.12 4.52 8.80
CA ALA A 24 17.31 3.89 10.10
C ALA A 24 18.64 3.11 10.15
N ALA A 25 18.93 2.33 9.10
CA ALA A 25 20.17 1.58 8.98
C ALA A 25 21.41 2.50 8.96
N SER A 26 21.32 3.67 8.33
CA SER A 26 22.46 4.59 8.25
C SER A 26 22.64 5.46 9.48
N VAL A 27 21.56 6.08 9.97
CA VAL A 27 21.62 7.02 11.10
C VAL A 27 21.83 6.28 12.42
N PHE A 28 21.15 5.16 12.64
CA PHE A 28 21.18 4.44 13.91
C PHE A 28 21.99 3.15 13.86
N GLY A 29 22.11 2.53 12.69
CA GLY A 29 22.86 1.27 12.51
C GLY A 29 24.33 1.43 12.14
N GLY A 30 24.79 2.64 11.79
CA GLY A 30 26.17 2.87 11.33
C GLY A 30 26.50 2.18 9.99
N HIS A 31 25.48 1.80 9.23
CA HIS A 31 25.64 1.17 7.92
C HIS A 31 25.55 2.18 6.77
N TYR A 32 26.00 1.79 5.59
CA TYR A 32 25.73 2.51 4.37
C TYR A 32 24.42 1.99 3.79
N ALA A 33 23.53 2.89 3.38
CA ALA A 33 22.25 2.52 2.80
C ALA A 33 21.95 3.32 1.55
N GLN A 34 21.25 2.69 0.62
CA GLN A 34 20.71 3.31 -0.58
C GLN A 34 19.22 2.94 -0.66
N ALA A 35 18.36 3.92 -0.89
CA ALA A 35 16.95 3.68 -1.19
C ALA A 35 16.57 4.39 -2.47
N PHE A 36 15.97 3.68 -3.42
CA PHE A 36 15.58 4.24 -4.71
C PHE A 36 14.32 3.55 -5.24
N PRO A 37 13.48 4.28 -5.97
CA PRO A 37 12.28 3.71 -6.56
C PRO A 37 12.57 3.14 -7.95
N SER A 38 11.65 2.31 -8.46
CA SER A 38 11.50 2.06 -9.88
C SER A 38 10.04 2.25 -10.26
N PHE A 39 9.82 3.20 -11.15
CA PHE A 39 8.51 3.61 -11.61
C PHE A 39 8.36 3.24 -13.08
N GLY A 40 7.22 2.64 -13.43
CA GLY A 40 6.77 2.56 -14.83
C GLY A 40 6.06 3.86 -15.25
N PRO A 41 5.26 3.86 -16.32
CA PRO A 41 4.33 4.95 -16.60
C PRO A 41 3.30 5.04 -15.45
N GLU A 42 3.52 5.96 -14.52
CA GLU A 42 2.79 6.00 -13.23
C GLU A 42 1.32 6.42 -13.37
N ARG A 43 0.45 5.76 -12.60
CA ARG A 43 -0.95 6.14 -12.33
C ARG A 43 -1.32 5.67 -10.92
N ARG A 44 -2.31 6.30 -10.28
CA ARG A 44 -2.82 5.88 -8.94
C ARG A 44 -3.19 4.39 -8.96
N GLY A 45 -2.79 3.65 -7.92
CA GLY A 45 -3.06 2.21 -7.80
C GLY A 45 -2.15 1.28 -8.62
N ALA A 46 -1.30 1.80 -9.51
CA ALA A 46 -0.34 0.97 -10.26
C ALA A 46 0.70 0.33 -9.32
N PRO A 47 1.23 -0.87 -9.66
CA PRO A 47 2.36 -1.46 -8.97
C PRO A 47 3.57 -0.52 -9.00
N VAL A 48 4.10 -0.24 -7.82
CA VAL A 48 5.30 0.57 -7.59
C VAL A 48 6.34 -0.31 -6.92
N LEU A 49 7.57 -0.22 -7.42
CA LEU A 49 8.71 -0.88 -6.81
C LEU A 49 9.56 0.12 -6.02
N GLY A 50 9.94 -0.29 -4.81
CA GLY A 50 10.98 0.36 -4.04
C GLY A 50 12.15 -0.60 -3.81
N PHE A 51 13.35 -0.06 -3.68
CA PHE A 51 14.54 -0.84 -3.36
C PHE A 51 15.25 -0.22 -2.17
N THR A 52 15.80 -1.09 -1.31
CA THR A 52 16.72 -0.71 -0.24
C THR A 52 17.95 -1.61 -0.31
N ARG A 53 19.14 -1.01 -0.30
CA ARG A 53 20.41 -1.69 -0.08
C ARG A 53 20.97 -1.26 1.26
N VAL A 54 21.53 -2.20 2.02
CA VAL A 54 22.24 -1.94 3.27
C VAL A 54 23.55 -2.72 3.27
N ASP A 55 24.67 -2.06 3.59
CA ASP A 55 25.97 -2.71 3.73
C ASP A 55 26.81 -2.07 4.85
N SER A 56 27.74 -2.85 5.36
CA SER A 56 28.83 -2.44 6.25
C SER A 56 29.86 -1.52 5.58
N ARG A 57 29.86 -1.42 4.24
CA ARG A 57 30.83 -0.64 3.45
C ARG A 57 30.10 0.32 2.50
N PRO A 58 30.75 1.41 2.05
CA PRO A 58 30.17 2.31 1.05
C PRO A 58 29.61 1.56 -0.16
N ILE A 59 28.36 1.85 -0.51
CA ILE A 59 27.67 1.23 -1.65
C ILE A 59 27.97 2.07 -2.89
N THR A 60 28.66 1.46 -3.86
CA THR A 60 28.98 2.08 -5.16
C THR A 60 28.14 1.54 -6.31
N ASP A 61 27.29 0.53 -6.05
CA ASP A 61 26.40 -0.04 -7.04
C ASP A 61 25.11 0.80 -7.14
N HIS A 62 24.91 1.41 -8.31
CA HIS A 62 23.74 2.21 -8.65
C HIS A 62 22.81 1.51 -9.66
N SER A 63 23.07 0.24 -9.96
CA SER A 63 22.23 -0.55 -10.86
C SER A 63 20.91 -0.96 -10.21
N GLN A 64 19.97 -1.47 -11.01
CA GLN A 64 18.73 -2.06 -10.51
C GLN A 64 19.00 -3.34 -9.70
N VAL A 65 18.18 -3.60 -8.68
CA VAL A 65 18.25 -4.87 -7.93
C VAL A 65 17.59 -5.99 -8.74
N TYR A 66 18.40 -6.92 -9.25
CA TYR A 66 17.92 -8.11 -9.97
C TYR A 66 17.71 -9.32 -9.06
N ALA A 67 18.52 -9.43 -8.01
CA ALA A 67 18.42 -10.47 -6.99
C ALA A 67 18.36 -9.83 -5.60
N CYS A 68 17.48 -10.31 -4.71
CA CYS A 68 17.27 -9.72 -3.39
C CYS A 68 17.19 -10.77 -2.30
N ASP A 69 17.56 -10.38 -1.08
CA ASP A 69 17.50 -11.22 0.12
C ASP A 69 16.11 -11.18 0.75
N TYR A 70 15.41 -10.05 0.58
CA TYR A 70 14.06 -9.83 1.10
C TYR A 70 13.13 -9.26 0.03
N VAL A 71 11.90 -9.76 0.00
CA VAL A 71 10.78 -9.16 -0.72
C VAL A 71 9.70 -8.78 0.30
N VAL A 72 9.25 -7.54 0.26
CA VAL A 72 8.16 -7.03 1.11
C VAL A 72 6.99 -6.62 0.22
N VAL A 73 5.83 -7.22 0.42
CA VAL A 73 4.61 -6.97 -0.35
C VAL A 73 3.60 -6.27 0.56
N LEU A 74 3.29 -5.01 0.27
CA LEU A 74 2.36 -4.19 1.07
C LEU A 74 0.90 -4.48 0.74
N ASP A 75 0.61 -5.13 -0.38
CA ASP A 75 -0.74 -5.42 -0.84
C ASP A 75 -0.78 -6.77 -1.56
N GLU A 76 -1.52 -7.73 -0.99
CA GLU A 76 -1.61 -9.09 -1.54
C GLU A 76 -2.23 -9.16 -2.94
N THR A 77 -3.00 -8.17 -3.37
CA THR A 77 -3.58 -8.13 -4.73
C THR A 77 -2.51 -8.02 -5.82
N LEU A 78 -1.30 -7.58 -5.47
CA LEU A 78 -0.17 -7.55 -6.40
C LEU A 78 0.28 -8.95 -6.84
N LEU A 79 0.00 -9.99 -6.03
CA LEU A 79 0.32 -11.38 -6.36
C LEU A 79 -0.40 -11.87 -7.62
N GLU A 80 -1.53 -11.24 -8.00
CA GLU A 80 -2.31 -11.59 -9.19
C GLU A 80 -1.78 -10.96 -10.47
N THR A 81 -0.91 -9.96 -10.34
CA THR A 81 -0.44 -9.11 -11.46
C THR A 81 1.05 -9.18 -11.69
N VAL A 82 1.85 -9.46 -10.65
CA VAL A 82 3.30 -9.48 -10.70
C VAL A 82 3.85 -10.74 -10.01
N ASP A 83 4.83 -11.39 -10.64
CA ASP A 83 5.62 -12.42 -9.96
C ASP A 83 6.56 -11.76 -8.95
N VAL A 84 6.10 -11.67 -7.70
CA VAL A 84 6.87 -11.08 -6.59
C VAL A 84 8.08 -11.93 -6.19
N THR A 85 8.10 -13.23 -6.54
CA THR A 85 9.15 -14.18 -6.15
C THR A 85 10.36 -14.12 -7.08
N LYS A 86 10.20 -13.59 -8.29
CA LYS A 86 11.26 -13.51 -9.31
C LYS A 86 12.49 -12.77 -8.79
N GLY A 87 13.63 -13.46 -8.67
CA GLY A 87 14.87 -12.86 -8.17
C GLY A 87 14.95 -12.78 -6.64
N LEU A 88 14.04 -13.40 -5.89
CA LEU A 88 14.30 -13.70 -4.48
C LEU A 88 15.35 -14.81 -4.41
N LYS A 89 16.43 -14.57 -3.65
CA LYS A 89 17.53 -15.53 -3.46
C LYS A 89 17.05 -16.76 -2.67
N GLU A 90 17.71 -17.89 -2.88
CA GLU A 90 17.50 -19.08 -2.05
C GLU A 90 17.81 -18.78 -0.58
N GLY A 91 16.95 -19.24 0.33
CA GLY A 91 17.02 -18.91 1.76
C GLY A 91 16.59 -17.48 2.10
N GLY A 92 16.18 -16.67 1.10
CA GLY A 92 15.63 -15.33 1.31
C GLY A 92 14.29 -15.34 2.04
N THR A 93 13.73 -14.15 2.30
CA THR A 93 12.44 -14.01 2.96
C THR A 93 11.43 -13.23 2.12
N LEU A 94 10.23 -13.77 1.96
CA LEU A 94 9.07 -13.11 1.40
C LEU A 94 8.11 -12.73 2.54
N LEU A 95 7.89 -11.43 2.72
CA LEU A 95 6.95 -10.87 3.70
C LEU A 95 5.73 -10.31 2.96
N ILE A 96 4.52 -10.73 3.36
CA ILE A 96 3.26 -10.29 2.72
C ILE A 96 2.35 -9.67 3.78
N ASN A 97 1.89 -8.45 3.53
CA ASN A 97 0.79 -7.83 4.27
C ASN A 97 -0.53 -8.49 3.85
N THR A 98 -1.08 -9.33 4.72
CA THR A 98 -2.31 -10.07 4.50
C THR A 98 -2.88 -10.59 5.82
N ARG A 99 -4.19 -10.77 5.86
CA ARG A 99 -4.92 -11.49 6.92
C ARG A 99 -4.77 -13.00 6.85
N ARG A 100 -4.30 -13.54 5.71
CA ARG A 100 -4.22 -14.97 5.47
C ARG A 100 -2.97 -15.57 6.09
N ALA A 101 -3.08 -16.79 6.58
CA ALA A 101 -1.93 -17.54 7.08
C ALA A 101 -0.97 -17.90 5.93
N PRO A 102 0.34 -18.11 6.19
CA PRO A 102 1.32 -18.44 5.15
C PRO A 102 0.94 -19.67 4.31
N GLU A 103 0.27 -20.65 4.90
CA GLU A 103 -0.17 -21.90 4.26
C GLU A 103 -1.22 -21.67 3.17
N ALA A 104 -1.87 -20.50 3.17
CA ALA A 104 -2.83 -20.13 2.14
C ALA A 104 -2.16 -19.78 0.81
N PHE A 105 -0.83 -19.68 0.77
CA PHE A 105 -0.06 -19.32 -0.42
C PHE A 105 0.86 -20.47 -0.84
N SER A 106 0.86 -20.76 -2.14
CA SER A 106 1.71 -21.80 -2.72
C SER A 106 2.67 -21.17 -3.72
N PHE A 107 3.92 -20.97 -3.32
CA PHE A 107 4.97 -20.48 -4.20
C PHE A 107 5.98 -21.58 -4.55
N LYS A 108 6.61 -21.46 -5.72
CA LYS A 108 7.72 -22.31 -6.12
C LYS A 108 9.04 -21.65 -5.69
N GLY A 109 9.80 -22.30 -4.83
CA GLY A 109 11.13 -21.83 -4.42
C GLY A 109 11.49 -22.23 -2.99
N ASN A 110 12.76 -22.12 -2.65
CA ASN A 110 13.28 -22.38 -1.32
C ASN A 110 13.55 -21.04 -0.62
N PHE A 111 12.54 -20.49 0.05
CA PHE A 111 12.63 -19.25 0.81
C PHE A 111 11.63 -19.29 1.97
N ARG A 112 11.84 -18.42 2.95
CA ARG A 112 10.95 -18.27 4.09
C ARG A 112 9.77 -17.38 3.70
N LEU A 113 8.54 -17.88 3.86
CA LEU A 113 7.32 -17.08 3.74
C LEU A 113 6.88 -16.59 5.13
N VAL A 114 6.58 -15.31 5.23
CA VAL A 114 6.03 -14.66 6.43
C VAL A 114 4.82 -13.84 6.00
N THR A 115 3.72 -13.96 6.75
CA THR A 115 2.55 -13.10 6.57
C THR A 115 2.27 -12.31 7.84
N VAL A 116 1.70 -11.12 7.68
CA VAL A 116 1.31 -10.24 8.78
C VAL A 116 0.14 -9.37 8.35
N ASP A 117 -0.83 -9.14 9.24
CA ASP A 117 -1.85 -8.11 9.01
C ASP A 117 -1.32 -6.75 9.45
N ALA A 118 -0.37 -6.21 8.68
CA ALA A 118 0.22 -4.90 8.99
C ALA A 118 -0.80 -3.77 8.88
N SER A 119 -1.88 -3.98 8.13
CA SER A 119 -2.96 -3.00 7.97
C SER A 119 -3.76 -2.86 9.26
N ALA A 120 -4.14 -3.99 9.88
CA ALA A 120 -4.81 -3.99 11.18
C ALA A 120 -3.89 -3.45 12.28
N ILE A 121 -2.62 -3.87 12.32
CA ILE A 121 -1.65 -3.37 13.32
C ILE A 121 -1.48 -1.85 13.20
N ALA A 122 -1.27 -1.34 11.97
CA ALA A 122 -1.11 0.09 11.76
C ALA A 122 -2.37 0.87 12.20
N GLN A 123 -3.55 0.34 11.91
CA GLN A 123 -4.82 0.92 12.36
C GLN A 123 -4.95 0.91 13.89
N GLU A 124 -4.60 -0.19 14.56
CA GLU A 124 -4.65 -0.30 16.02
C GLU A 124 -3.69 0.70 16.68
N GLU A 125 -2.42 0.70 16.27
CA GLU A 125 -1.36 1.53 16.85
C GLU A 125 -1.57 3.04 16.58
N MET A 126 -2.17 3.38 15.45
CA MET A 126 -2.52 4.77 15.12
C MET A 126 -3.91 5.18 15.65
N GLY A 127 -4.59 4.33 16.44
CA GLY A 127 -5.91 4.64 17.02
C GLY A 127 -7.02 4.79 15.98
N ARG A 128 -6.90 4.11 14.82
CA ARG A 128 -7.73 4.28 13.63
C ARG A 128 -8.26 2.94 13.09
N ALA A 129 -9.05 2.23 13.89
CA ALA A 129 -9.67 0.94 13.53
C ALA A 129 -10.90 1.06 12.59
N SER A 130 -11.40 2.26 12.33
CA SER A 130 -12.66 2.51 11.62
C SER A 130 -12.72 3.90 11.00
N GLY A 131 -13.53 4.06 9.95
CA GLY A 131 -14.00 5.37 9.47
C GLY A 131 -15.17 5.92 10.29
N PHE A 132 -15.28 5.51 11.57
CA PHE A 132 -16.31 5.95 12.50
C PHE A 132 -15.77 5.99 13.93
N TRP A 133 -16.36 6.85 14.77
CA TRP A 133 -15.93 7.14 16.14
C TRP A 133 -17.14 7.22 17.06
N TRP A 134 -17.15 6.41 18.12
CA TRP A 134 -18.16 6.51 19.17
C TRP A 134 -17.92 7.73 20.05
N SER A 135 -18.99 8.44 20.43
CA SER A 135 -18.90 9.43 21.50
C SER A 135 -18.55 8.74 22.83
N PRO A 136 -17.86 9.41 23.76
CA PRO A 136 -17.48 8.83 25.05
C PRO A 136 -18.67 8.32 25.88
N ASP A 137 -19.86 8.86 25.65
CA ASP A 137 -21.11 8.47 26.31
C ASP A 137 -21.93 7.43 25.52
N SER A 138 -21.39 6.91 24.41
CA SER A 138 -22.01 5.90 23.54
C SER A 138 -23.37 6.28 22.94
N ARG A 139 -23.71 7.57 22.91
CA ARG A 139 -24.98 8.05 22.31
C ARG A 139 -24.89 8.37 20.84
N TRP A 140 -23.67 8.64 20.34
CA TRP A 140 -23.43 9.13 18.98
C TRP A 140 -22.30 8.37 18.30
N ILE A 141 -22.37 8.31 16.98
CA ILE A 141 -21.33 7.79 16.12
C ILE A 141 -21.01 8.87 15.09
N ALA A 142 -19.78 9.38 15.09
CA ALA A 142 -19.25 10.15 13.97
C ALA A 142 -18.77 9.17 12.89
N PHE A 143 -18.89 9.49 11.61
CA PHE A 143 -18.42 8.64 10.51
C PHE A 143 -18.04 9.44 9.28
N GLU A 144 -17.06 8.93 8.53
CA GLU A 144 -16.58 9.49 7.28
C GLU A 144 -17.28 8.82 6.09
N GLU A 145 -17.91 9.62 5.24
CA GLU A 145 -18.44 9.17 3.96
C GLU A 145 -17.48 9.58 2.84
N VAL A 146 -17.14 8.64 1.96
CA VAL A 146 -16.34 8.88 0.76
C VAL A 146 -17.21 8.56 -0.47
N ASP A 147 -17.58 9.59 -1.23
CA ASP A 147 -18.32 9.46 -2.48
C ASP A 147 -17.38 9.54 -3.69
N GLU A 148 -17.21 8.39 -4.33
CA GLU A 148 -16.47 8.25 -5.59
C GLU A 148 -17.41 8.05 -6.79
N THR A 149 -18.73 8.08 -6.63
CA THR A 149 -19.70 7.68 -7.67
C THR A 149 -19.57 8.47 -8.96
N HIS A 150 -19.19 9.74 -8.85
CA HIS A 150 -18.96 10.67 -9.96
C HIS A 150 -17.60 10.49 -10.65
N ILE A 151 -16.66 9.76 -10.03
CA ILE A 151 -15.34 9.48 -10.62
C ILE A 151 -15.51 8.40 -11.69
N PRO A 152 -15.04 8.63 -12.93
CA PRO A 152 -15.18 7.68 -14.01
C PRO A 152 -14.46 6.37 -13.69
N ILE A 153 -15.08 5.26 -14.08
CA ILE A 153 -14.42 3.96 -14.08
C ILE A 153 -13.43 3.95 -15.23
N TYR A 154 -12.15 3.76 -14.90
CA TYR A 154 -11.09 3.55 -15.86
C TYR A 154 -10.68 2.08 -15.83
N ARG A 155 -10.74 1.46 -17.00
CA ARG A 155 -10.30 0.09 -17.18
C ARG A 155 -8.81 0.03 -17.45
N ILE A 156 -8.12 -0.72 -16.63
CA ILE A 156 -6.72 -1.04 -16.80
C ILE A 156 -6.64 -2.41 -17.48
N VAL A 157 -6.02 -2.46 -18.65
CA VAL A 157 -5.76 -3.71 -19.37
C VAL A 157 -4.35 -4.21 -19.06
N HIS A 158 -4.23 -5.47 -18.62
CA HIS A 158 -2.96 -6.12 -18.33
C HIS A 158 -2.36 -6.76 -19.59
N GLN A 159 -1.77 -5.93 -20.47
CA GLN A 159 -1.23 -6.36 -21.78
C GLN A 159 -0.06 -7.38 -21.69
N GLY A 160 0.46 -7.68 -20.50
CA GLY A 160 1.51 -8.68 -20.27
C GLY A 160 1.01 -10.08 -19.90
N LYS A 161 -0.31 -10.31 -19.76
CA LYS A 161 -0.86 -11.64 -19.46
C LYS A 161 -1.09 -12.43 -20.75
N SER A 162 -0.84 -13.75 -20.70
CA SER A 162 -1.12 -14.67 -21.81
C SER A 162 -2.61 -15.00 -21.99
N SER A 163 -3.45 -14.56 -21.06
CA SER A 163 -4.90 -14.74 -21.06
C SER A 163 -5.63 -13.47 -21.51
N THR A 164 -6.75 -13.62 -22.20
CA THR A 164 -7.70 -12.55 -22.54
C THR A 164 -8.96 -12.65 -21.67
N GLY A 165 -9.77 -11.58 -21.62
CA GLY A 165 -11.03 -11.54 -20.87
C GLY A 165 -10.92 -10.93 -19.47
N ASP A 166 -11.89 -11.21 -18.60
CA ASP A 166 -12.07 -10.53 -17.31
C ASP A 166 -10.86 -10.65 -16.36
N GLY A 167 -10.08 -11.73 -16.44
CA GLY A 167 -8.85 -11.89 -15.63
C GLY A 167 -7.62 -11.08 -16.13
N ALA A 168 -7.76 -10.39 -17.25
CA ALA A 168 -6.72 -9.56 -17.87
C ALA A 168 -7.06 -8.07 -17.85
N GLN A 169 -8.08 -7.67 -17.08
CA GLN A 169 -8.48 -6.29 -16.90
C GLN A 169 -8.93 -6.01 -15.47
N GLU A 170 -8.75 -4.79 -15.00
CA GLU A 170 -9.23 -4.33 -13.70
C GLU A 170 -9.91 -2.96 -13.85
N ASP A 171 -11.09 -2.80 -13.25
CA ASP A 171 -11.90 -1.56 -13.30
C ASP A 171 -11.74 -0.79 -11.99
N HIS A 172 -11.29 0.47 -12.09
CA HIS A 172 -11.05 1.32 -10.92
C HIS A 172 -11.66 2.70 -11.12
N ARG A 173 -12.18 3.31 -10.05
CA ARG A 173 -12.55 4.73 -10.06
C ARG A 173 -11.29 5.58 -10.07
N TYR A 174 -11.03 6.26 -11.18
CA TYR A 174 -9.77 6.95 -11.42
C TYR A 174 -9.95 8.46 -11.67
N PRO A 175 -9.59 9.31 -10.69
CA PRO A 175 -9.58 10.76 -10.91
C PRO A 175 -8.33 11.13 -11.70
N PHE A 176 -8.50 11.53 -12.97
CA PHE A 176 -7.40 12.03 -13.78
C PHE A 176 -6.88 13.38 -13.25
N ALA A 177 -5.63 13.70 -13.56
CA ALA A 177 -5.05 14.98 -13.16
C ALA A 177 -5.92 16.15 -13.63
N GLY A 178 -6.28 17.04 -12.69
CA GLY A 178 -7.16 18.18 -12.94
C GLY A 178 -8.66 17.85 -13.02
N GLN A 179 -9.06 16.61 -12.76
CA GLN A 179 -10.47 16.22 -12.63
C GLN A 179 -10.89 16.16 -11.15
N ALA A 180 -12.20 16.02 -10.91
CA ALA A 180 -12.76 15.95 -9.57
C ALA A 180 -12.22 14.73 -8.79
N ASN A 181 -11.82 14.98 -7.54
CA ASN A 181 -11.42 13.96 -6.57
C ASN A 181 -12.64 13.35 -5.85
N ALA A 182 -12.39 12.29 -5.08
CA ALA A 182 -13.39 11.72 -4.18
C ALA A 182 -13.88 12.80 -3.21
N ARG A 183 -15.20 12.89 -3.02
CA ARG A 183 -15.81 13.82 -2.08
C ARG A 183 -15.85 13.17 -0.72
N VAL A 184 -15.39 13.88 0.30
CA VAL A 184 -15.36 13.38 1.67
C VAL A 184 -16.18 14.29 2.56
N ARG A 185 -17.02 13.70 3.43
CA ARG A 185 -17.75 14.44 4.46
C ARG A 185 -17.83 13.66 5.77
N LEU A 186 -17.95 14.39 6.88
CA LEU A 186 -18.04 13.85 8.22
C LEU A 186 -19.48 13.99 8.73
N GLY A 187 -20.12 12.88 9.06
CA GLY A 187 -21.47 12.83 9.61
C GLY A 187 -21.44 12.41 11.07
N VAL A 188 -22.46 12.81 11.85
CA VAL A 188 -22.71 12.32 13.20
C VAL A 188 -24.15 11.82 13.28
N VAL A 189 -24.35 10.60 13.77
CA VAL A 189 -25.67 9.96 13.89
C VAL A 189 -25.89 9.42 15.31
N PRO A 190 -27.12 9.46 15.86
CA PRO A 190 -27.43 8.75 17.10
C PRO A 190 -27.23 7.24 16.95
N PHE A 191 -26.86 6.56 18.02
CA PHE A 191 -26.70 5.09 17.99
C PHE A 191 -28.00 4.34 17.65
N GLU A 192 -29.15 4.90 18.03
CA GLU A 192 -30.47 4.34 17.72
C GLU A 192 -30.85 4.44 16.23
N GLY A 193 -30.00 5.11 15.43
CA GLY A 193 -30.26 5.44 14.03
C GLY A 193 -31.00 6.77 13.87
N GLY A 194 -31.14 7.20 12.62
CA GLY A 194 -31.77 8.48 12.26
C GLY A 194 -31.02 9.18 11.14
N GLU A 195 -31.45 10.39 10.81
CA GLU A 195 -30.78 11.23 9.82
C GLU A 195 -29.44 11.75 10.36
N PRO A 196 -28.32 11.56 9.62
CA PRO A 196 -27.04 12.10 10.02
C PRO A 196 -27.03 13.64 10.03
N VAL A 197 -26.40 14.21 11.04
CA VAL A 197 -26.00 15.62 11.05
C VAL A 197 -24.63 15.72 10.38
N TRP A 198 -24.57 16.41 9.25
CA TRP A 198 -23.32 16.62 8.53
C TRP A 198 -22.56 17.81 9.12
N MET A 199 -21.27 17.60 9.38
CA MET A 199 -20.40 18.65 9.88
C MET A 199 -20.02 19.60 8.76
N ASP A 200 -20.01 20.89 9.08
CA ASP A 200 -19.48 21.92 8.19
C ASP A 200 -17.94 21.89 8.23
N LEU A 201 -17.33 21.49 7.12
CA LEU A 201 -15.88 21.42 6.95
C LEU A 201 -15.32 22.62 6.17
N GLY A 202 -16.16 23.62 5.87
CA GLY A 202 -15.84 24.79 5.06
C GLY A 202 -16.38 24.71 3.62
N GLU A 203 -16.19 25.80 2.87
CA GLU A 203 -16.68 25.93 1.49
C GLU A 203 -15.87 25.08 0.49
N GLU A 204 -14.61 24.76 0.81
CA GLU A 204 -13.76 23.93 -0.03
C GLU A 204 -14.14 22.46 0.13
N GLN A 205 -14.49 21.80 -0.97
CA GLN A 205 -14.89 20.39 -0.97
C GLN A 205 -13.78 19.45 -1.44
N ASP A 206 -12.73 19.97 -2.09
CA ASP A 206 -11.52 19.21 -2.40
C ASP A 206 -10.57 19.17 -1.21
N ILE A 207 -11.09 18.69 -0.07
CA ILE A 207 -10.37 18.58 1.18
C ILE A 207 -10.04 17.13 1.49
N TYR A 208 -8.89 16.93 2.11
CA TYR A 208 -8.52 15.65 2.70
C TYR A 208 -8.87 15.70 4.19
N LEU A 209 -9.79 14.86 4.63
CA LEU A 209 -9.79 14.45 6.03
C LEU A 209 -8.57 13.56 6.22
N ALA A 210 -7.56 14.09 6.89
CA ALA A 210 -6.29 13.41 7.06
C ALA A 210 -6.50 12.01 7.63
N ARG A 211 -5.82 11.04 7.00
CA ARG A 211 -5.63 9.68 7.49
C ARG A 211 -4.87 9.67 8.82
#